data_AF-A0AA87MP43-F1
#
_entry.id   AF-A0AA87MP43-F1
#
_cell.length_a   1.000
_cell.length_b   1.000
_cell.length_c   1.000
_cell.angle_alpha   90.00
_cell.angle_beta   90.00
_cell.angle_gamma   90.00
#
_symmetry.space_group_name_H-M   'P 1'
#
loop_
_entity.id
_entity.type
_entity.pdbx_description
1 polymer ?
#
loop_
_entity_poly.entity_id
_entity_poly.type
_entity_poly.pdbx_seq_one_letter_code
_entity_poly.pdbx_strand_id
1 'polypeptide(L)'
;MKFKRKLFFTVTLLTIFLILFLVFWPENLKKKSLSNSEEDTILKTKYYSEMDPYYPDLPHPFNEDPELEVQAKKLWPEAFRPKMTPEEKEEIQREWTDFIARYPKNLYIPAELRPPLTEAQEKELRERLDTFADVESRNVSVRFLEKYSEPGKEPKLSSESNVTPKEQLVYINYRIEELESRIQLIEYTIEQEKLDSNQIEIAKQDLIDWKDELSELKQVQSQIPRS
;
A
#
# COMPACT_ATOMS: atom_id res chain seq x y z
N MET A 1 -13.48 -57.41 -47.71
CA MET A 1 -12.78 -56.30 -48.42
C MET A 1 -13.52 -54.95 -48.43
N LYS A 2 -14.85 -54.89 -48.30
CA LYS A 2 -15.61 -53.61 -48.40
C LYS A 2 -15.39 -52.65 -47.22
N PHE A 3 -15.14 -53.17 -46.01
CA PHE A 3 -14.97 -52.35 -44.80
C PHE A 3 -13.66 -51.56 -44.79
N LYS A 4 -12.54 -52.20 -45.16
CA LYS A 4 -11.22 -51.54 -45.26
C LYS A 4 -11.20 -50.44 -46.33
N ARG A 5 -11.91 -50.63 -47.45
CA ARG A 5 -12.04 -49.59 -48.49
C ARG A 5 -12.85 -48.38 -48.03
N LYS A 6 -13.91 -48.59 -47.24
CA LYS A 6 -14.71 -47.49 -46.65
C LYS A 6 -13.89 -46.69 -45.64
N LEU A 7 -13.15 -47.38 -44.77
CA LEU A 7 -12.29 -46.74 -43.77
C LEU A 7 -11.15 -45.94 -44.41
N PHE A 8 -10.54 -46.49 -45.47
CA PHE A 8 -9.53 -45.76 -46.23
C PHE A 8 -10.11 -44.52 -46.91
N PHE A 9 -11.31 -44.63 -47.50
CA PHE A 9 -12.01 -43.49 -48.11
C PHE A 9 -12.40 -42.40 -47.11
N THR A 10 -12.85 -42.77 -45.91
CA THR A 10 -13.20 -41.79 -44.87
C THR A 10 -11.97 -41.06 -44.35
N VAL A 11 -10.85 -41.76 -44.21
CA VAL A 11 -9.59 -41.16 -43.75
C VAL A 11 -9.03 -40.22 -44.82
N THR A 12 -9.05 -40.60 -46.10
CA THR A 12 -8.61 -39.70 -47.19
C THR A 12 -9.54 -38.50 -47.37
N LEU A 13 -10.85 -38.66 -47.20
CA LEU A 13 -11.78 -37.53 -47.25
C LEU A 13 -11.52 -36.54 -46.10
N LEU A 14 -11.27 -37.05 -44.89
CA LEU A 14 -10.98 -36.24 -43.71
C LEU A 14 -9.66 -35.47 -43.87
N THR A 15 -8.61 -36.11 -44.39
CA THR A 15 -7.32 -35.42 -44.62
C THR A 15 -7.40 -34.37 -45.71
N ILE A 16 -8.12 -34.63 -46.81
CA ILE A 16 -8.36 -33.62 -47.85
C ILE A 16 -9.14 -32.43 -47.28
N PHE A 17 -10.14 -32.69 -46.44
CA PHE A 17 -10.92 -31.63 -45.78
C PHE A 17 -10.07 -30.80 -44.83
N LEU A 18 -9.17 -31.43 -44.06
CA LEU A 18 -8.24 -30.75 -43.15
C LEU A 18 -7.23 -29.87 -43.88
N ILE A 19 -6.75 -30.32 -45.05
CA ILE A 19 -5.86 -29.54 -45.92
C ILE A 19 -6.60 -28.36 -46.54
N LEU A 20 -7.82 -28.57 -47.05
CA LEU A 20 -8.66 -27.48 -47.56
C LEU A 20 -8.99 -26.46 -46.47
N PHE A 21 -9.24 -26.92 -45.25
CA PHE A 21 -9.51 -26.06 -44.11
C PHE A 21 -8.30 -25.23 -43.69
N LEU A 22 -7.07 -25.78 -43.77
CA LEU A 22 -5.83 -25.02 -43.54
C LEU A 22 -5.54 -24.01 -44.67
N VAL A 23 -5.83 -24.36 -45.93
CA VAL A 23 -5.58 -23.49 -47.10
C VAL A 23 -6.62 -22.36 -47.22
N PHE A 24 -7.87 -22.64 -46.84
CA PHE A 24 -8.97 -21.65 -46.83
C PHE A 24 -9.25 -21.07 -45.45
N TRP A 25 -8.41 -21.35 -44.45
CA TRP A 25 -8.51 -20.66 -43.16
C TRP A 25 -8.23 -19.17 -43.41
N PRO A 26 -9.15 -18.26 -43.09
CA PRO A 26 -8.98 -16.86 -43.42
C PRO A 26 -7.88 -16.28 -42.53
N GLU A 27 -6.70 -16.05 -43.10
CA GLU A 27 -5.61 -15.27 -42.50
C GLU A 27 -5.91 -13.75 -42.43
N ASN A 28 -7.18 -13.38 -42.50
CA ASN A 28 -7.65 -12.00 -42.61
C ASN A 28 -8.46 -11.60 -41.38
N LEU A 29 -7.84 -11.70 -40.20
CA LEU A 29 -8.25 -10.92 -39.02
C LEU A 29 -7.10 -10.02 -38.53
N LYS A 30 -6.29 -9.52 -39.46
CA LYS A 30 -5.38 -8.39 -39.20
C LYS A 30 -5.84 -7.15 -39.95
N LYS A 31 -6.32 -6.21 -39.13
CA LYS A 31 -6.23 -4.75 -39.30
C LYS A 31 -7.07 -4.16 -40.43
N LYS A 32 -8.34 -3.91 -40.11
CA LYS A 32 -8.99 -2.68 -40.57
C LYS A 32 -8.18 -1.53 -39.98
N SER A 33 -7.31 -0.92 -40.78
CA SER A 33 -6.72 0.39 -40.47
C SER A 33 -7.86 1.42 -40.50
N LEU A 34 -8.59 1.53 -39.39
CA LEU A 34 -9.29 2.75 -39.06
C LEU A 34 -8.22 3.78 -38.65
N SER A 35 -8.44 5.00 -39.09
CA SER A 35 -7.61 6.17 -38.84
C SER A 35 -7.28 6.31 -37.35
N ASN A 36 -6.02 6.03 -36.98
CA ASN A 36 -5.46 6.11 -35.62
C ASN A 36 -5.28 7.56 -35.10
N SER A 37 -6.19 8.48 -35.40
CA SER A 37 -6.16 9.84 -34.82
C SER A 37 -7.37 10.20 -33.96
N GLU A 38 -8.48 9.46 -34.09
CA GLU A 38 -9.70 9.74 -33.32
C GLU A 38 -9.92 8.76 -32.16
N GLU A 39 -9.42 7.52 -32.22
CA GLU A 39 -9.59 6.57 -31.12
C GLU A 39 -8.73 6.89 -29.88
N ASP A 40 -7.52 7.45 -30.06
CA ASP A 40 -6.67 7.87 -28.93
C ASP A 40 -7.26 9.07 -28.15
N THR A 41 -8.02 9.94 -28.83
CA THR A 41 -8.71 11.08 -28.21
C THR A 41 -10.02 10.66 -27.56
N ILE A 42 -10.76 9.72 -28.15
CA ILE A 42 -12.01 9.15 -27.59
C ILE A 42 -11.72 8.23 -26.39
N LEU A 43 -10.62 7.47 -26.41
CA LEU A 43 -10.16 6.72 -25.25
C LEU A 43 -9.71 7.66 -24.13
N LYS A 44 -8.86 8.67 -24.43
CA LYS A 44 -8.46 9.70 -23.43
C LYS A 44 -9.65 10.39 -22.79
N THR A 45 -10.68 10.77 -23.55
CA THR A 45 -11.87 11.44 -23.00
C THR A 45 -12.74 10.53 -22.15
N LYS A 46 -12.79 9.22 -22.43
CA LYS A 46 -13.47 8.26 -21.53
C LYS A 46 -12.74 8.04 -20.20
N TYR A 47 -11.42 8.10 -20.16
CA TYR A 47 -10.65 7.86 -18.93
C TYR A 47 -10.83 8.95 -17.86
N TYR A 48 -11.24 10.17 -18.23
CA TYR A 48 -11.54 11.26 -17.31
C TYR A 48 -13.04 11.48 -17.05
N SER A 49 -13.91 10.87 -17.87
CA SER A 49 -15.35 11.11 -17.82
C SER A 49 -16.12 10.14 -16.89
N GLU A 50 -15.49 9.09 -16.37
CA GLU A 50 -16.14 8.17 -15.41
C GLU A 50 -15.73 8.46 -13.95
N MET A 51 -16.37 9.51 -13.44
CA MET A 51 -16.98 9.62 -12.12
C MET A 51 -16.08 9.90 -10.91
N ASP A 52 -16.10 11.17 -10.48
CA ASP A 52 -16.38 11.49 -9.09
C ASP A 52 -17.92 11.37 -8.89
N PRO A 53 -18.43 10.35 -8.18
CA PRO A 53 -19.86 10.17 -7.96
C PRO A 53 -20.52 11.32 -7.21
N TYR A 54 -19.73 12.19 -6.57
CA TYR A 54 -20.21 13.23 -5.68
C TYR A 54 -20.46 14.57 -6.39
N TYR A 55 -19.84 14.83 -7.54
CA TYR A 55 -19.93 16.13 -8.23
C TYR A 55 -19.98 16.01 -9.78
N PRO A 56 -21.06 15.48 -10.35
CA PRO A 56 -21.21 15.28 -11.80
C PRO A 56 -21.34 16.58 -12.61
N ASP A 57 -21.73 17.69 -11.97
CA ASP A 57 -22.04 18.96 -12.64
C ASP A 57 -20.86 19.96 -12.65
N LEU A 58 -19.73 19.64 -12.04
CA LEU A 58 -18.56 20.53 -12.06
C LEU A 58 -17.85 20.45 -13.41
N PRO A 59 -17.50 21.60 -14.04
CA PRO A 59 -16.71 21.59 -15.26
C PRO A 59 -15.36 20.91 -15.00
N HIS A 60 -14.98 19.99 -15.88
CA HIS A 60 -13.72 19.26 -15.72
C HIS A 60 -12.55 20.26 -15.79
N PRO A 61 -11.61 20.27 -14.82
CA PRO A 61 -10.56 21.28 -14.74
C PRO A 61 -9.63 21.28 -15.97
N PHE A 62 -9.57 20.18 -16.71
CA PHE A 62 -8.77 20.05 -17.93
C PHE A 62 -9.53 20.38 -19.24
N ASN A 63 -10.84 20.61 -19.18
CA ASN A 63 -11.61 21.04 -20.35
C ASN A 63 -11.39 22.52 -20.68
N GLU A 64 -11.16 23.36 -19.66
CA GLU A 64 -10.89 24.80 -19.82
C GLU A 64 -9.42 25.08 -20.16
N ASP A 65 -8.50 24.29 -19.61
CA ASP A 65 -7.06 24.40 -19.89
C ASP A 65 -6.40 23.02 -20.02
N PRO A 66 -6.16 22.54 -21.26
CA PRO A 66 -5.46 21.29 -21.53
C PRO A 66 -4.01 21.25 -21.03
N GLU A 67 -3.36 22.41 -20.85
CA GLU A 67 -1.99 22.47 -20.35
C GLU A 67 -1.92 22.07 -18.86
N LEU A 68 -3.00 22.28 -18.10
CA LEU A 68 -3.09 21.84 -16.70
C LEU A 68 -3.04 20.32 -16.58
N GLU A 69 -3.62 19.56 -17.52
CA GLU A 69 -3.55 18.09 -17.51
C GLU A 69 -2.10 17.62 -17.66
N VAL A 70 -1.33 18.27 -18.55
CA VAL A 70 0.07 17.94 -18.79
C VAL A 70 0.93 18.25 -17.56
N GLN A 71 0.69 19.39 -16.91
CA GLN A 71 1.38 19.77 -15.69
C GLN A 71 1.01 18.86 -14.51
N ALA A 72 -0.28 18.54 -14.36
CA ALA A 72 -0.77 17.65 -13.31
C ALA A 72 -0.20 16.24 -13.46
N LYS A 73 -0.14 15.69 -14.68
CA LYS A 73 0.49 14.39 -14.94
C LYS A 73 1.98 14.38 -14.65
N LYS A 74 2.66 15.50 -14.85
CA LYS A 74 4.09 15.63 -14.53
C LYS A 74 4.32 15.67 -13.02
N LEU A 75 3.44 16.33 -12.27
CA LEU A 75 3.56 16.51 -10.82
C LEU A 75 3.05 15.30 -10.03
N TRP A 76 1.96 14.66 -10.50
CA TRP A 76 1.32 13.51 -9.86
C TRP A 76 1.11 12.35 -10.84
N PRO A 77 2.17 11.79 -11.44
CA PRO A 77 2.04 10.71 -12.42
C PRO A 77 1.26 9.50 -11.89
N GLU A 78 1.36 9.23 -10.58
CA GLU A 78 0.65 8.15 -9.88
C GLU A 78 -0.87 8.33 -9.86
N ALA A 79 -1.37 9.55 -9.71
CA ALA A 79 -2.81 9.84 -9.66
C ALA A 79 -3.50 9.58 -11.00
N PHE A 80 -2.73 9.54 -12.08
CA PHE A 80 -3.20 9.29 -13.45
C PHE A 80 -2.87 7.88 -13.92
N ARG A 81 -2.29 7.01 -13.09
CA ARG A 81 -2.15 5.59 -13.42
C ARG A 81 -3.54 4.98 -13.58
N PRO A 82 -3.71 4.01 -14.50
CA PRO A 82 -4.94 3.25 -14.61
C PRO A 82 -5.34 2.71 -13.22
N LYS A 83 -6.64 2.73 -12.92
CA LYS A 83 -7.15 2.06 -11.72
C LYS A 83 -6.64 0.63 -11.71
N MET A 84 -6.19 0.15 -10.54
CA MET A 84 -5.69 -1.22 -10.38
C MET A 84 -6.64 -2.24 -11.02
N THR A 85 -6.08 -3.19 -11.75
CA THR A 85 -6.85 -4.25 -12.39
C THR A 85 -7.51 -5.12 -11.31
N PRO A 86 -8.60 -5.84 -11.64
CA PRO A 86 -9.19 -6.80 -10.71
C PRO A 86 -8.17 -7.83 -10.20
N GLU A 87 -7.25 -8.30 -11.06
CA GLU A 87 -6.22 -9.26 -10.64
C GLU A 87 -5.24 -8.67 -9.63
N GLU A 88 -4.80 -7.42 -9.82
CA GLU A 88 -3.91 -6.72 -8.89
C GLU A 88 -4.58 -6.53 -7.52
N LYS A 89 -5.87 -6.21 -7.50
CA LYS A 89 -6.63 -6.08 -6.25
C LYS A 89 -6.74 -7.41 -5.50
N GLU A 90 -6.99 -8.50 -6.22
CA GLU A 90 -7.02 -9.84 -5.62
C GLU A 90 -5.65 -10.25 -5.08
N GLU A 91 -4.56 -9.93 -5.78
CA GLU A 91 -3.20 -10.19 -5.29
C GLU A 91 -2.92 -9.44 -3.99
N ILE A 92 -3.20 -8.13 -3.95
CA ILE A 92 -3.06 -7.31 -2.76
C ILE A 92 -3.90 -7.85 -1.61
N GLN A 93 -5.13 -8.28 -1.88
CA GLN A 93 -5.99 -8.86 -0.85
C GLN A 93 -5.42 -10.18 -0.30
N ARG A 94 -4.85 -11.03 -1.16
CA ARG A 94 -4.17 -12.26 -0.72
C ARG A 94 -2.94 -11.96 0.12
N GLU A 95 -2.13 -10.99 -0.28
CA GLU A 95 -0.94 -10.56 0.46
C GLU A 95 -1.31 -10.04 1.86
N TRP A 96 -2.31 -9.17 1.94
CA TRP A 96 -2.80 -8.71 3.23
C TRP A 96 -3.36 -9.85 4.08
N THR A 97 -4.06 -10.80 3.47
CA THR A 97 -4.59 -11.97 4.19
C THR A 97 -3.46 -12.83 4.78
N ASP A 98 -2.39 -13.09 4.02
CA ASP A 98 -1.21 -13.81 4.52
C ASP A 98 -0.50 -13.02 5.62
N PHE A 99 -0.30 -11.72 5.43
CA PHE A 99 0.32 -10.85 6.42
C PHE A 99 -0.47 -10.81 7.74
N ILE A 100 -1.80 -10.65 7.66
CA ILE A 100 -2.69 -10.64 8.84
C ILE A 100 -2.66 -11.99 9.56
N ALA A 101 -2.58 -13.11 8.82
CA ALA A 101 -2.46 -14.43 9.43
C ALA A 101 -1.19 -14.59 10.26
N ARG A 102 -0.07 -13.98 9.82
CA ARG A 102 1.22 -13.99 10.54
C ARG A 102 1.26 -12.97 11.68
N TYR A 103 0.75 -11.76 11.45
CA TYR A 103 0.89 -10.61 12.35
C TYR A 103 -0.44 -9.91 12.62
N PRO A 104 -1.44 -10.57 13.24
CA PRO A 104 -2.80 -10.04 13.36
C PRO A 104 -2.93 -8.76 14.21
N LYS A 105 -1.90 -8.43 14.99
CA LYS A 105 -1.87 -7.26 15.88
C LYS A 105 -1.07 -6.07 15.30
N ASN A 106 -0.58 -6.19 14.07
CA ASN A 106 0.27 -5.17 13.48
C ASN A 106 -0.49 -3.85 13.25
N LEU A 107 0.09 -2.74 13.70
CA LEU A 107 -0.53 -1.42 13.64
C LEU A 107 -0.70 -0.85 12.22
N TYR A 108 -0.04 -1.44 11.22
CA TYR A 108 -0.10 -1.00 9.82
C TYR A 108 -1.16 -1.73 8.98
N ILE A 109 -1.84 -2.75 9.54
CA ILE A 109 -2.95 -3.41 8.85
C ILE A 109 -4.07 -2.39 8.63
N PRO A 110 -4.63 -2.22 7.43
CA PRO A 110 -5.76 -1.31 7.19
C PRO A 110 -6.95 -1.61 8.09
N ALA A 111 -7.65 -0.57 8.56
CA ALA A 111 -8.74 -0.71 9.52
C ALA A 111 -9.90 -1.57 8.97
N GLU A 112 -10.12 -1.52 7.66
CA GLU A 112 -11.13 -2.29 6.93
C GLU A 112 -10.88 -3.79 6.96
N LEU A 113 -9.62 -4.20 7.16
CA LEU A 113 -9.20 -5.61 7.21
C LEU A 113 -9.05 -6.13 8.63
N ARG A 114 -9.13 -5.26 9.64
CA ARG A 114 -9.05 -5.67 11.05
C ARG A 114 -10.39 -6.24 11.52
N PRO A 115 -10.35 -7.20 12.46
CA PRO A 115 -11.55 -7.60 13.18
C PRO A 115 -12.20 -6.38 13.84
N PRO A 116 -13.53 -6.25 13.81
CA PRO A 116 -14.21 -5.17 14.51
C PRO A 116 -13.94 -5.27 16.01
N LEU A 117 -13.56 -4.14 16.61
CA LEU A 117 -13.35 -4.05 18.05
C LEU A 117 -14.69 -3.92 18.77
N THR A 118 -14.75 -4.41 20.00
CA THR A 118 -15.87 -4.12 20.91
C THR A 118 -15.78 -2.66 21.39
N GLU A 119 -16.91 -2.05 21.78
CA GLU A 119 -16.94 -0.67 22.30
C GLU A 119 -15.95 -0.45 23.47
N ALA A 120 -15.78 -1.46 24.32
CA ALA A 120 -14.83 -1.42 25.43
C ALA A 120 -13.37 -1.35 24.95
N GLN A 121 -13.02 -2.15 23.94
CA GLN A 121 -11.68 -2.15 23.35
C GLN A 121 -11.39 -0.87 22.57
N GLU A 122 -12.40 -0.34 21.87
CA GLU A 122 -12.27 0.93 21.16
C GLU A 122 -12.01 2.08 22.14
N LYS A 123 -12.74 2.10 23.26
CA LYS A 123 -12.52 3.08 24.32
C LYS A 123 -11.11 2.98 24.93
N GLU A 124 -10.65 1.78 25.26
CA GLU A 124 -9.31 1.55 25.79
C GLU A 124 -8.23 2.00 24.79
N LEU A 125 -8.40 1.68 23.50
CA LEU A 125 -7.50 2.10 22.44
C LEU A 125 -7.45 3.64 22.34
N ARG A 126 -8.60 4.31 22.42
CA ARG A 126 -8.68 5.78 22.41
C ARG A 126 -7.95 6.39 23.58
N GLU A 127 -8.22 5.93 24.80
CA GLU A 127 -7.56 6.42 26.02
C GLU A 127 -6.04 6.24 25.94
N ARG A 128 -5.59 5.11 25.38
CA ARG A 128 -4.17 4.85 25.14
C ARG A 128 -3.55 5.83 24.14
N LEU A 129 -4.23 6.08 23.01
CA LEU A 129 -3.76 7.01 21.98
C LEU A 129 -3.73 8.46 22.48
N ASP A 130 -4.75 8.87 23.24
CA ASP A 130 -4.81 10.19 23.85
C ASP A 130 -3.66 10.39 24.84
N THR A 131 -3.39 9.37 25.68
CA THR A 131 -2.24 9.38 26.61
C THR A 131 -0.91 9.48 25.87
N PHE A 132 -0.73 8.69 24.80
CA PHE A 132 0.47 8.74 23.98
C PHE A 132 0.67 10.12 23.35
N ALA A 133 -0.38 10.68 22.74
CA ALA A 133 -0.34 11.99 22.09
C ALA A 133 -0.02 13.12 23.08
N ASP A 134 -0.60 13.08 24.28
CA ASP A 134 -0.33 14.07 25.32
C ASP A 134 1.14 14.02 25.76
N VAL A 135 1.67 12.83 26.07
CA VAL A 135 3.09 12.65 26.42
C VAL A 135 4.03 13.08 25.30
N GLU A 136 3.73 12.71 24.04
CA GLU A 136 4.54 13.09 22.89
C GLU A 136 4.53 14.60 22.67
N SER A 137 3.38 15.25 22.83
CA SER A 137 3.28 16.72 22.71
C SER A 137 4.16 17.44 23.73
N ARG A 138 4.22 16.93 24.97
CA ARG A 138 5.08 17.44 26.04
C ARG A 138 6.55 17.20 25.71
N ASN A 139 6.91 15.99 25.24
CA ASN A 139 8.28 15.66 24.82
C ASN A 139 8.77 16.54 23.68
N VAL A 140 7.94 16.76 22.65
CA VAL A 140 8.25 17.64 21.51
C VAL A 140 8.42 19.08 21.98
N SER A 141 7.56 19.55 22.88
CA SER A 141 7.67 20.89 23.44
C SER A 141 8.99 21.10 24.19
N VAL A 142 9.42 20.10 24.98
CA VAL A 142 10.72 20.11 25.67
C VAL A 142 11.88 20.18 24.66
N ARG A 143 11.90 19.30 23.67
CA ARG A 143 12.96 19.28 22.63
C ARG A 143 13.01 20.59 21.83
N PHE A 144 11.84 21.18 21.56
CA PHE A 144 11.75 22.47 20.89
C PHE A 144 12.36 23.58 21.74
N LEU A 145 11.99 23.65 23.03
CA LEU A 145 12.55 24.62 23.96
C LEU A 145 14.07 24.48 24.12
N GLU A 146 14.58 23.25 24.15
CA GLU A 146 16.02 22.98 24.17
C GLU A 146 16.71 23.52 22.89
N LYS A 147 16.19 23.15 21.72
CA LYS A 147 16.79 23.51 20.42
C LYS A 147 16.79 25.01 20.13
N TYR A 148 15.75 25.72 20.57
CA TYR A 148 15.58 27.16 20.31
C TYR A 148 15.86 28.04 21.53
N SER A 149 16.44 27.48 22.59
CA SER A 149 16.93 28.26 23.73
C SER A 149 18.10 29.16 23.33
N GLU A 150 18.12 30.39 23.86
CA GLU A 150 19.21 31.32 23.60
C GLU A 150 20.53 30.77 24.19
N PRO A 151 21.64 30.78 23.42
CA PRO A 151 22.94 30.35 23.94
C PRO A 151 23.31 31.10 25.22
N GLY A 152 23.58 30.35 26.30
CA GLY A 152 23.94 30.92 27.61
C GLY A 152 22.78 31.21 28.55
N LYS A 153 21.52 30.94 28.15
CA LYS A 153 20.38 30.87 29.07
C LYS A 153 19.96 29.42 29.21
N GLU A 154 19.87 28.93 30.45
CA GLU A 154 19.25 27.63 30.70
C GLU A 154 17.80 27.69 30.20
N PRO A 155 17.35 26.71 29.39
CA PRO A 155 15.95 26.63 29.02
C PRO A 155 15.14 26.55 30.31
N LYS A 156 14.11 27.39 30.42
CA LYS A 156 13.12 27.31 31.50
C LYS A 156 12.27 26.05 31.28
N LEU A 157 12.89 24.90 31.49
CA LEU A 157 12.20 23.64 31.64
C LEU A 157 11.33 23.80 32.87
N SER A 158 10.01 23.62 32.74
CA SER A 158 9.21 23.30 33.91
C SER A 158 9.86 22.06 34.52
N SER A 159 10.46 22.20 35.70
CA SER A 159 11.36 21.24 36.36
C SER A 159 10.71 19.90 36.73
N GLU A 160 9.52 19.64 36.22
CA GLU A 160 8.78 18.41 36.36
C GLU A 160 8.34 18.03 34.95
N SER A 161 8.99 17.04 34.33
CA SER A 161 8.27 16.21 33.38
C SER A 161 7.17 15.52 34.20
N ASN A 162 6.01 16.18 34.31
CA ASN A 162 4.82 15.71 35.02
C ASN A 162 4.18 14.53 34.26
N VAL A 163 4.98 13.54 33.89
CA VAL A 163 4.55 12.30 33.27
C VAL A 163 4.62 11.24 34.35
N THR A 164 3.46 10.71 34.72
CA THR A 164 3.34 9.64 35.70
C THR A 164 3.98 8.34 35.17
N PRO A 165 4.45 7.43 36.05
CA PRO A 165 4.97 6.13 35.61
C PRO A 165 3.98 5.35 34.74
N LYS A 166 2.67 5.50 35.00
CA LYS A 166 1.61 4.89 34.19
C LYS A 166 1.57 5.46 32.77
N GLU A 167 1.64 6.77 32.60
CA GLU A 167 1.69 7.42 31.28
C GLU A 167 2.98 7.07 30.53
N GLN A 168 4.12 6.99 31.23
CA GLN A 168 5.39 6.53 30.66
C GLN A 168 5.28 5.10 30.13
N LEU A 169 4.67 4.19 30.90
CA LEU A 169 4.44 2.81 30.45
C LEU A 169 3.57 2.77 29.19
N VAL A 170 2.47 3.52 29.16
CA VAL A 170 1.60 3.59 27.98
C VAL A 170 2.38 4.09 26.76
N TYR A 171 3.15 5.16 26.92
CA TYR A 171 3.96 5.74 25.87
C TYR A 171 5.01 4.75 25.34
N ILE A 172 5.81 4.15 26.22
CA ILE A 172 6.86 3.20 25.82
C ILE A 172 6.26 1.93 25.21
N ASN A 173 5.17 1.40 25.76
CA ASN A 173 4.50 0.24 25.19
C ASN A 173 4.00 0.52 23.76
N TYR A 174 3.44 1.71 23.52
CA TYR A 174 3.02 2.10 22.18
C TYR A 174 4.21 2.20 21.22
N ARG A 175 5.32 2.83 21.63
CA ARG A 175 6.55 2.90 20.83
C ARG A 175 7.11 1.52 20.49
N ILE A 176 7.11 0.60 21.45
CA ILE A 176 7.52 -0.81 21.25
C ILE A 176 6.62 -1.48 20.21
N GLU A 177 5.30 -1.42 20.36
CA GLU A 177 4.36 -2.06 19.43
C GLU A 177 4.45 -1.48 18.02
N GLU A 178 4.65 -0.17 17.91
CA GLU A 178 4.83 0.54 16.65
C GLU A 178 6.10 0.09 15.93
N LEU A 179 7.22 0.04 16.66
CA LEU A 179 8.50 -0.38 16.11
C LEU A 179 8.52 -1.87 15.75
N GLU A 180 7.93 -2.74 16.58
CA GLU A 180 7.71 -4.16 16.25
C GLU A 180 6.85 -4.31 15.00
N SER A 181 5.80 -3.49 14.87
CA SER A 181 4.93 -3.52 13.69
C SER A 181 5.67 -3.11 12.41
N ARG A 182 6.55 -2.09 12.48
CA ARG A 182 7.42 -1.71 11.34
C ARG A 182 8.38 -2.82 10.96
N ILE A 183 9.06 -3.40 11.94
CA ILE A 183 10.01 -4.50 11.72
C ILE A 183 9.30 -5.67 11.02
N GLN A 184 8.14 -6.10 11.53
CA GLN A 184 7.36 -7.20 10.93
C GLN A 184 6.96 -6.90 9.48
N LEU A 185 6.54 -5.67 9.18
CA LEU A 185 6.15 -5.26 7.84
C LEU A 185 7.33 -5.33 6.87
N ILE A 186 8.49 -4.81 7.28
CA ILE A 186 9.69 -4.82 6.43
C ILE A 186 10.26 -6.23 6.28
N GLU A 187 10.34 -7.02 7.35
CA GLU A 187 10.76 -8.42 7.27
C GLU A 187 9.87 -9.21 6.31
N TYR A 188 8.55 -9.07 6.43
CA TYR A 188 7.62 -9.69 5.49
C TYR A 188 7.84 -9.22 4.05
N THR A 189 8.03 -7.92 3.84
CA THR A 189 8.24 -7.37 2.48
C THR A 189 9.53 -7.89 1.84
N ILE A 190 10.59 -8.07 2.64
CA ILE A 190 11.85 -8.71 2.21
C ILE A 190 11.62 -10.19 1.88
N GLU A 191 10.90 -10.93 2.73
CA GLU A 191 10.59 -12.36 2.51
C GLU A 191 9.80 -12.60 1.21
N GLN A 192 8.93 -11.66 0.82
CA GLN A 192 8.16 -11.74 -0.42
C GLN A 192 8.94 -11.29 -1.66
N GLU A 193 10.23 -10.94 -1.54
CA GLU A 193 11.11 -10.50 -2.63
C GLU A 193 10.54 -9.30 -3.42
N LYS A 194 9.75 -8.44 -2.76
CA LYS A 194 9.08 -7.28 -3.38
C LYS A 194 9.97 -6.02 -3.48
N LEU A 195 11.16 -6.06 -2.89
CA LEU A 195 12.10 -4.94 -2.86
C LEU A 195 13.22 -5.14 -3.89
N ASP A 196 13.67 -4.04 -4.48
CA ASP A 196 14.88 -4.05 -5.32
C ASP A 196 16.16 -4.23 -4.47
N SER A 197 17.29 -4.53 -5.11
CA SER A 197 18.53 -4.83 -4.38
C SER A 197 19.04 -3.68 -3.51
N ASN A 198 18.78 -2.43 -3.91
CA ASN A 198 19.21 -1.25 -3.16
C ASN A 198 18.30 -1.03 -1.94
N GLN A 199 16.99 -1.19 -2.12
CA GLN A 199 15.98 -1.15 -1.07
C GLN A 199 16.21 -2.27 -0.05
N ILE A 200 16.63 -3.46 -0.46
CA ILE A 200 16.95 -4.56 0.46
C ILE A 200 18.13 -4.19 1.37
N GLU A 201 19.19 -3.56 0.82
CA GLU A 201 20.35 -3.15 1.62
C GLU A 201 19.98 -2.09 2.66
N ILE A 202 19.23 -1.06 2.24
CA ILE A 202 18.70 -0.01 3.13
C ILE A 202 17.79 -0.64 4.19
N ALA A 203 16.84 -1.47 3.79
CA ALA A 203 15.90 -2.10 4.71
C ALA A 203 16.60 -3.00 5.74
N LYS A 204 17.68 -3.69 5.36
CA LYS A 204 18.48 -4.49 6.31
C LYS A 204 19.21 -3.62 7.32
N GLN A 205 19.73 -2.46 6.91
CA GLN A 205 20.35 -1.53 7.84
C GLN A 205 19.30 -0.95 8.80
N ASP A 206 18.15 -0.51 8.28
CA ASP A 206 17.04 -0.01 9.08
C ASP A 206 16.58 -1.08 10.10
N LEU A 207 16.50 -2.35 9.69
CA LEU A 207 16.15 -3.45 10.59
C LEU A 207 17.17 -3.66 11.72
N ILE A 208 18.46 -3.42 11.49
CA ILE A 208 19.48 -3.50 12.54
C ILE A 208 19.22 -2.37 13.55
N ASP A 209 19.15 -1.14 13.06
CA ASP A 209 18.98 0.05 13.89
C ASP A 209 17.67 -0.01 14.71
N TRP A 210 16.57 -0.45 14.10
CA TRP A 210 15.29 -0.61 14.80
C TRP A 210 15.27 -1.76 15.80
N LYS A 211 16.00 -2.85 15.55
CA LYS A 211 16.11 -3.95 16.54
C LYS A 211 16.91 -3.52 17.76
N ASP A 212 17.93 -2.68 17.55
CA ASP A 212 18.69 -2.09 18.64
C ASP A 212 17.83 -1.09 19.43
N GLU A 213 17.11 -0.16 18.76
CA GLU A 213 16.15 0.76 19.42
C GLU A 213 15.08 -0.03 20.20
N LEU A 214 14.55 -1.13 19.63
CA LEU A 214 13.57 -1.98 20.30
C LEU A 214 14.12 -2.60 21.58
N SER A 215 15.38 -3.05 21.56
CA SER A 215 16.06 -3.59 22.74
C SER A 215 16.21 -2.53 23.84
N GLU A 216 16.63 -1.32 23.45
CA GLU A 216 16.74 -0.19 24.36
C GLU A 216 15.39 0.19 24.98
N LEU A 217 14.33 0.28 24.17
CA LEU A 217 12.98 0.58 24.66
C LEU A 217 12.47 -0.48 25.63
N LYS A 218 12.73 -1.77 25.38
CA LYS A 218 12.41 -2.86 26.31
C LYS A 218 13.20 -2.78 27.61
N GLN A 219 14.46 -2.36 27.54
CA GLN A 219 15.27 -2.11 28.74
C GLN A 219 14.70 -0.94 29.54
N VAL A 220 14.35 0.18 28.90
CA VAL A 220 13.71 1.33 29.56
C VAL A 220 12.38 0.93 30.19
N GLN A 221 11.54 0.18 29.48
CA GLN A 221 10.27 -0.35 29.98
C GLN A 221 10.45 -1.13 31.29
N SER A 222 11.53 -1.91 31.41
CA SER A 222 11.83 -2.71 32.61
C SER A 222 12.20 -1.87 33.84
N GLN A 223 12.60 -0.62 33.64
CA GLN A 223 13.02 0.31 34.70
C GLN A 223 11.86 1.16 35.23
N ILE A 224 10.72 1.21 34.52
CA ILE A 224 9.57 2.02 34.92
C ILE A 224 8.79 1.31 36.05
N PRO A 225 8.54 1.99 37.19
CA PRO A 225 7.73 1.43 38.27
C PRO A 225 6.32 1.03 37.82
N ARG A 226 5.83 -0.12 38.29
CA ARG A 226 4.48 -0.65 37.99
C ARG A 226 3.43 -0.31 39.06
N SER A 227 3.77 0.54 40.04
CA SER A 227 2.94 0.92 41.18
C SER A 227 2.13 2.19 40.91
#